data_AF-A0A6N7C6S1-F1
#
_entry.id   AF-A0A6N7C6S1-F1
#
_cell.length_a   1.000
_cell.length_b   1.000
_cell.length_c   1.000
_cell.angle_alpha   90.00
_cell.angle_beta   90.00
_cell.angle_gamma   90.00
#
_symmetry.space_group_name_H-M   'P 1'
#
loop_
_entity.id
_entity.type
_entity.pdbx_description
1 polymer ?
#
loop_
_entity_poly.entity_id
_entity_poly.type
_entity_poly.pdbx_seq_one_letter_code
_entity_poly.pdbx_strand_id
1 'polypeptide(L)' 'MIDVEDSIVIDCPIGEVFDFVADQTNAPRWQNGLEQVRRITDGPPGWEPNMLSSASFWVGDWT' A
#
# COMPACT_ATOMS: atom_id res chain seq x y z
N MET A 1 15.56 0.10 -20.09
CA MET A 1 14.39 0.31 -19.20
C MET A 1 13.81 -1.06 -18.94
N ILE A 2 13.65 -1.44 -17.68
CA ILE A 2 13.08 -2.72 -17.27
C ILE A 2 11.74 -2.42 -16.64
N ASP A 3 10.74 -3.21 -17.01
CA ASP A 3 9.38 -3.18 -16.49
C ASP A 3 9.12 -4.55 -15.83
N VAL A 4 8.51 -4.55 -14.65
CA VAL A 4 8.23 -5.77 -13.88
C VAL A 4 6.79 -5.70 -13.42
N GLU A 5 6.01 -6.71 -13.81
CA GLU A 5 4.59 -6.85 -13.50
C GLU A 5 4.36 -8.20 -12.82
N ASP A 6 3.43 -8.24 -11.86
CA ASP A 6 2.98 -9.48 -11.20
C ASP A 6 1.44 -9.48 -11.12
N SER A 7 0.82 -10.64 -11.01
CA SER A 7 -0.64 -10.77 -11.01
C SER A 7 -1.11 -11.97 -10.20
N ILE A 8 -2.15 -11.75 -9.40
CA ILE A 8 -2.79 -12.78 -8.57
C ILE A 8 -4.30 -12.78 -8.77
N VAL A 9 -4.92 -13.96 -8.61
CA VAL A 9 -6.38 -14.12 -8.66
C VAL A 9 -6.91 -14.25 -7.23
N ILE A 10 -7.88 -13.43 -6.86
CA ILE A 10 -8.51 -13.41 -5.54
C ILE A 10 -10.01 -13.66 -5.72
N ASP A 11 -10.56 -14.62 -4.98
CA ASP A 11 -12.00 -14.87 -4.92
C ASP A 11 -12.65 -13.85 -3.96
N CYS A 12 -12.85 -12.63 -4.47
CA CYS A 12 -13.36 -11.49 -3.71
C CYS A 12 -14.12 -10.54 -4.65
N PRO A 13 -15.20 -9.88 -4.19
CA PRO A 13 -15.85 -8.83 -4.97
C PRO A 13 -14.86 -7.73 -5.37
N ILE A 14 -14.92 -7.31 -6.63
CA ILE A 14 -13.96 -6.34 -7.19
C ILE A 14 -13.89 -5.03 -6.40
N GLY A 15 -15.02 -4.52 -5.90
CA GLY A 15 -15.08 -3.29 -5.11
C GLY A 15 -14.31 -3.41 -3.81
N GLU A 16 -14.38 -4.56 -3.14
CA GLU A 16 -13.65 -4.80 -1.89
C GLU A 16 -12.13 -4.83 -2.12
N VAL A 17 -11.67 -5.37 -3.25
CA VAL A 17 -10.25 -5.35 -3.63
C VAL A 17 -9.77 -3.91 -3.84
N PHE A 18 -10.53 -3.10 -4.57
CA PHE A 18 -10.15 -1.71 -4.84
C PHE A 18 -10.17 -0.85 -3.58
N ASP A 19 -11.20 -0.96 -2.74
CA ASP A 19 -11.28 -0.23 -1.48
C ASP A 19 -10.14 -0.61 -0.54
N PHE A 20 -9.79 -1.91 -0.48
CA PHE A 20 -8.68 -2.41 0.33
C PHE A 20 -7.31 -1.90 -0.14
N VAL A 21 -7.05 -1.93 -1.46
CA VAL A 21 -5.76 -1.50 -2.03
C VAL A 21 -5.63 0.04 -2.03
N ALA A 22 -6.73 0.77 -2.20
CA ALA A 22 -6.73 2.23 -2.15
C ALA A 22 -6.33 2.77 -0.77
N ASP A 23 -6.70 2.07 0.32
CA ASP A 23 -6.24 2.40 1.66
C ASP A 23 -4.79 1.93 1.88
N GLN A 24 -3.86 2.89 1.79
CA GLN A 24 -2.43 2.64 1.97
C GLN A 24 -2.06 2.08 3.35
N THR A 25 -2.93 2.19 4.36
CA THR A 25 -2.68 1.54 5.66
C THR A 25 -2.74 0.01 5.58
N ASN A 26 -3.37 -0.55 4.54
CA ASN A 26 -3.35 -1.98 4.24
C ASN A 26 -2.10 -2.44 3.50
N ALA A 27 -1.28 -1.52 2.95
CA ALA A 27 -0.11 -1.86 2.13
C ALA A 27 0.85 -2.89 2.78
N PRO A 28 1.18 -2.84 4.10
CA PRO A 28 2.02 -3.86 4.73
C PRO A 28 1.49 -5.30 4.63
N ARG A 29 0.20 -5.49 4.34
CA ARG A 29 -0.44 -6.81 4.27
C ARG A 29 -0.27 -7.48 2.91
N TRP A 30 0.00 -6.72 1.85
CA TRP A 30 0.07 -7.23 0.49
C TRP A 30 1.34 -6.78 -0.26
N GLN A 31 2.00 -5.73 0.21
CA GLN A 31 3.30 -5.28 -0.27
C GLN A 31 4.40 -5.69 0.71
N ASN A 32 5.34 -6.48 0.22
CA ASN A 32 6.50 -6.91 1.00
C ASN A 32 7.42 -5.73 1.35
N GLY A 33 8.09 -5.84 2.50
CA GLY A 33 9.10 -4.87 2.97
C GLY A 33 8.53 -3.69 3.76
N LEU A 34 7.22 -3.45 3.73
CA LEU A 34 6.58 -2.47 4.61
C LEU A 34 6.29 -3.10 5.98
N GLU A 35 6.69 -2.41 7.05
CA GLU A 35 6.38 -2.80 8.43
C GLU A 35 5.11 -2.11 8.92
N GLN A 36 5.00 -0.81 8.69
CA GLN A 36 3.86 -0.01 9.12
C GLN A 36 3.62 1.15 8.17
N VAL A 37 2.35 1.46 7.90
CA VAL A 37 1.94 2.70 7.23
C VAL A 37 0.93 3.43 8.10
N ARG A 38 1.16 4.72 8.35
CA ARG A 38 0.25 5.60 9.09
C ARG A 38 -0.16 6.81 8.26
N ARG A 39 -1.42 7.21 8.39
CA ARG A 39 -1.94 8.46 7.82
C ARG A 39 -1.50 9.63 8.71
N ILE A 40 -0.97 10.69 8.10
CA ILE A 40 -0.50 11.89 8.83
C ILE A 40 -1.48 13.06 8.65
N THR A 41 -2.42 12.98 7.71
CA THR A 41 -3.49 13.98 7.50
C THR A 41 -4.88 13.37 7.68
N ASP A 42 -5.89 14.20 7.92
CA ASP A 42 -7.24 13.75 8.30
C ASP A 42 -8.26 13.68 7.15
N GLY A 43 -7.86 13.97 5.91
CA GLY A 43 -8.79 13.88 4.79
C GLY A 43 -8.69 12.56 4.00
N PRO A 44 -9.72 12.25 3.17
CA PRO A 44 -9.74 11.04 2.35
C PRO A 44 -8.43 10.78 1.56
N PRO A 45 -8.07 9.51 1.31
CA PRO A 45 -6.98 9.19 0.41
C PRO A 45 -7.23 9.76 -1.00
N GLY A 46 -6.25 10.43 -1.60
CA GLY A 46 -6.23 10.74 -3.04
C GLY A 46 -6.88 12.05 -3.52
N TRP A 47 -7.65 12.79 -2.72
CA TRP A 47 -8.22 14.10 -3.12
C TRP A 47 -7.38 15.29 -2.63
N GLU A 48 -6.53 15.09 -1.64
CA GLU A 48 -5.67 16.14 -1.10
C GLU A 48 -4.27 16.09 -1.76
N PRO A 49 -3.80 17.20 -2.34
CA PRO A 49 -2.53 17.25 -3.07
C PRO A 49 -1.29 17.02 -2.20
N ASN A 50 -1.47 16.96 -0.87
CA ASN A 50 -0.41 16.71 0.12
C ASN A 50 -0.76 15.54 1.04
N MET A 51 -1.30 14.43 0.51
CA MET A 51 -1.48 13.21 1.30
C MET A 51 -0.10 12.75 1.81
N LEU A 52 0.20 13.06 3.08
CA LEU A 52 1.42 12.62 3.75
C LEU A 52 1.11 11.29 4.44
N SER A 53 1.78 10.24 3.98
CA SER A 53 1.85 8.96 4.68
C SER A 53 3.28 8.76 5.17
N SER A 54 3.41 8.17 6.35
CA SER A 54 4.71 7.76 6.89
C SER A 54 4.70 6.24 6.83
N ALA A 55 5.57 5.71 5.98
CA ALA A 55 5.80 4.28 5.85
C ALA A 55 7.13 3.94 6.54
N SER A 56 7.09 2.97 7.44
CA SER A 56 8.27 2.32 7.98
C SER A 56 8.57 1.10 7.13
N PHE A 57 9.79 1.02 6.62
CA PHE A 57 10.27 -0.12 5.84
C PHE A 57 11.18 -0.97 6.72
N TRP A 58 11.08 -2.28 6.58
CA TRP A 58 11.97 -3.20 7.29
C TRP A 58 13.35 -3.19 6.63
N VAL A 59 14.35 -2.56 7.26
CA VAL A 59 15.74 -2.64 6.80
C VAL A 59 16.37 -3.90 7.37
N GLY A 60 16.14 -5.01 6.69
CA GLY A 60 16.85 -6.26 6.92
C GLY A 60 18.24 -6.27 6.29
N ASP A 61 19.18 -6.97 6.93
CA ASP A 61 20.48 -7.29 6.35
C ASP A 61 20.26 -8.20 5.12
N TRP A 62 20.69 -7.72 3.95
CA TRP A 62 20.71 -8.52 2.72
C TRP A 62 21.95 -9.42 2.77
N THR A 63 21.84 -10.56 3.47
CA THR A 63 22.84 -11.66 3.40
C THR A 63 22.22 -12.92 2.85
#